data_AF-A0A918H7R4-F1
#
_entry.id   AF-A0A918H7R4-F1
#
_cell.length_a   1.000
_cell.length_b   1.000
_cell.length_c   1.000
_cell.angle_alpha   90.00
_cell.angle_beta   90.00
_cell.angle_gamma   90.00
#
_symmetry.space_group_name_H-M   'P 1'
#
loop_
_entity.id
_entity.type
_entity.pdbx_description
1 polymer ?
#
loop_
_entity_poly.entity_id
_entity_poly.type
_entity_poly.pdbx_seq_one_letter_code
_entity_poly.pdbx_strand_id
1 'polypeptide(L)'
;MNPTEAAALLARCAAFDNRQPSLVAAQAWAAALHDIPLDHDTEAAVAAYYTTAPQDPNQRLWIMPHHIRTLRSKIRSARLENFHYEGNPDETPAEYLTRYRGQVQAIASGRIPAPTNRPMLDGPPHRAVAQLLSGTARPADGPDAPTPRPATERPPTGPLGVICPDCAAPIGRPCKSAWRHKARAPHPARRRAAAGDPIRLDNDDTVTARRYLATQHLARTNGDDQ
;
A
#
# COMPACT_ATOMS: atom_id res chain seq x y z
N MET A 1 2.09 -8.53 20.50
CA MET A 1 1.63 -8.16 21.84
C MET A 1 0.78 -9.27 22.43
N ASN A 2 0.98 -9.59 23.71
CA ASN A 2 0.08 -10.49 24.44
C ASN A 2 -1.13 -9.71 25.05
N PRO A 3 -2.19 -10.40 25.52
CA PRO A 3 -3.37 -9.74 26.10
C PRO A 3 -3.08 -8.81 27.29
N THR A 4 -2.11 -9.17 28.14
CA THR A 4 -1.73 -8.36 29.31
C THR A 4 -1.08 -7.05 28.90
N GLU A 5 -0.14 -7.11 27.94
CA GLU A 5 0.48 -5.94 27.32
C GLU A 5 -0.55 -5.06 26.61
N ALA A 6 -1.49 -5.67 25.89
CA ALA A 6 -2.56 -4.94 25.21
C ALA A 6 -3.50 -4.23 26.20
N ALA A 7 -3.80 -4.86 27.34
CA ALA A 7 -4.54 -4.23 28.42
C ALA A 7 -3.79 -3.02 29.00
N ALA A 8 -2.47 -3.14 29.22
CA ALA A 8 -1.64 -2.03 29.69
C ALA A 8 -1.59 -0.87 28.67
N LEU A 9 -1.47 -1.17 27.39
CA LEU A 9 -1.53 -0.16 26.32
C LEU A 9 -2.89 0.53 26.27
N LEU A 10 -3.98 -0.23 26.38
CA LEU A 10 -5.34 0.30 26.43
C LEU A 10 -5.58 1.19 27.65
N ALA A 11 -5.03 0.84 28.81
CA ALA A 11 -5.10 1.68 30.00
C ALA A 11 -4.41 3.04 29.79
N ARG A 12 -3.27 3.07 29.08
CA ARG A 12 -2.63 4.34 28.70
C ARG A 12 -3.48 5.15 27.72
N CYS A 13 -4.08 4.48 26.73
CA CYS A 13 -4.97 5.16 25.79
C CYS A 13 -6.20 5.74 26.51
N ALA A 14 -6.74 5.01 27.50
CA ALA A 14 -7.86 5.43 28.32
C ALA A 14 -7.58 6.69 29.16
N ALA A 15 -6.32 6.91 29.55
CA ALA A 15 -5.94 8.15 30.23
C ALA A 15 -6.09 9.41 29.36
N PHE A 16 -6.06 9.26 28.01
CA PHE A 16 -6.25 10.37 27.08
C PHE A 16 -7.70 10.52 26.61
N ASP A 17 -8.34 9.42 26.26
CA ASP A 17 -9.68 9.44 25.68
C ASP A 17 -10.79 9.02 26.63
N ASN A 18 -10.53 8.87 27.93
CA ASN A 18 -11.51 8.53 28.96
C ASN A 18 -12.37 7.28 28.63
N ARG A 19 -11.87 6.35 27.81
CA ARG A 19 -12.55 5.07 27.57
C ARG A 19 -12.46 4.17 28.81
N GLN A 20 -13.38 3.22 28.93
CA GLN A 20 -13.32 2.15 29.96
C GLN A 20 -13.03 0.82 29.26
N PRO A 21 -11.75 0.41 29.11
CA PRO A 21 -11.39 -0.77 28.35
C PRO A 21 -11.82 -2.06 29.09
N SER A 22 -12.45 -2.98 28.35
CA SER A 22 -12.83 -4.30 28.86
C SER A 22 -11.76 -5.36 28.56
N LEU A 23 -11.86 -6.52 29.22
CA LEU A 23 -11.00 -7.67 28.92
C LEU A 23 -11.13 -8.13 27.46
N VAL A 24 -12.35 -8.09 26.91
CA VAL A 24 -12.62 -8.42 25.50
C VAL A 24 -11.91 -7.43 24.57
N ALA A 25 -11.91 -6.14 24.91
CA ALA A 25 -11.18 -5.13 24.14
C ALA A 25 -9.67 -5.39 24.16
N ALA A 26 -9.10 -5.80 25.30
CA ALA A 26 -7.69 -6.16 25.42
C ALA A 26 -7.34 -7.38 24.55
N GLN A 27 -8.18 -8.41 24.53
CA GLN A 27 -8.00 -9.58 23.65
C GLN A 27 -8.06 -9.18 22.17
N ALA A 28 -9.02 -8.35 21.78
CA ALA A 28 -9.15 -7.86 20.41
C ALA A 28 -7.92 -7.03 19.98
N TRP A 29 -7.40 -6.19 20.88
CA TRP A 29 -6.18 -5.41 20.63
C TRP A 29 -4.94 -6.29 20.52
N ALA A 30 -4.81 -7.32 21.37
CA ALA A 30 -3.72 -8.28 21.29
C ALA A 30 -3.72 -9.04 19.96
N ALA A 31 -4.90 -9.44 19.46
CA ALA A 31 -5.02 -10.07 18.15
C ALA A 31 -4.59 -9.12 17.01
N ALA A 32 -5.03 -7.86 17.05
CA ALA A 32 -4.70 -6.86 16.05
C ALA A 32 -3.22 -6.43 16.04
N LEU A 33 -2.56 -6.48 17.21
CA LEU A 33 -1.18 -6.05 17.45
C LEU A 33 -0.26 -7.24 17.81
N HIS A 34 -0.59 -8.45 17.37
CA HIS A 34 0.11 -9.68 17.78
C HIS A 34 1.62 -9.66 17.49
N ASP A 35 2.05 -8.98 16.44
CA ASP A 35 3.45 -8.82 15.98
C ASP A 35 4.16 -7.58 16.56
N ILE A 36 3.45 -6.71 17.29
CA ILE A 36 4.00 -5.47 17.84
C ILE A 36 4.29 -5.66 19.34
N PRO A 37 5.51 -5.45 19.84
CA PRO A 37 5.81 -5.52 21.27
C PRO A 37 5.33 -4.25 22.00
N LEU A 38 5.08 -4.33 23.30
CA LEU A 38 4.86 -3.14 24.14
C LEU A 38 6.22 -2.50 24.50
N ASP A 39 6.77 -1.74 23.56
CA ASP A 39 8.04 -1.03 23.69
C ASP A 39 7.85 0.49 23.75
N HIS A 40 8.94 1.23 23.99
CA HIS A 40 8.93 2.69 24.03
C HIS A 40 8.35 3.31 22.75
N ASP A 41 8.61 2.73 21.57
CA ASP A 41 8.06 3.20 20.29
C ASP A 41 6.53 3.08 20.23
N THR A 42 5.98 2.02 20.82
CA THR A 42 4.53 1.80 20.92
C THR A 42 3.88 2.82 21.85
N GLU A 43 4.53 3.14 22.97
CA GLU A 43 4.07 4.18 23.88
C GLU A 43 4.17 5.58 23.25
N ALA A 44 5.28 5.86 22.57
CA ALA A 44 5.49 7.10 21.83
C ALA A 44 4.46 7.26 20.70
N ALA A 45 4.05 6.16 20.06
CA ALA A 45 2.98 6.19 19.06
C ALA A 45 1.62 6.63 19.64
N VAL A 46 1.30 6.22 20.89
CA VAL A 46 0.10 6.72 21.59
C VAL A 46 0.21 8.22 21.84
N ALA A 47 1.33 8.67 22.41
CA ALA A 47 1.56 10.08 22.68
C ALA A 47 1.47 10.93 21.41
N ALA A 48 2.14 10.49 20.33
CA ALA A 48 2.17 11.18 19.04
C ALA A 48 0.76 11.35 18.44
N TYR A 49 -0.12 10.36 18.61
CA TYR A 49 -1.50 10.46 18.14
C TYR A 49 -2.25 11.59 18.84
N TYR A 50 -2.17 11.67 20.17
CA TYR A 50 -2.90 12.66 20.96
C TYR A 50 -2.28 14.05 20.95
N THR A 51 -1.00 14.19 20.58
CA THR A 51 -0.39 15.51 20.31
C THR A 51 -0.75 16.06 18.92
N THR A 52 -1.26 15.23 18.02
CA THR A 52 -1.65 15.66 16.67
C THR A 52 -3.05 16.26 16.72
N ALA A 53 -3.19 17.51 16.24
CA ALA A 53 -4.49 18.14 16.16
C ALA A 53 -5.46 17.32 15.28
N PRO A 54 -6.72 17.13 15.70
CA PRO A 54 -7.70 16.45 14.87
C PRO A 54 -7.95 17.23 13.58
N GLN A 55 -8.21 16.52 12.49
CA GLN A 55 -8.54 17.15 11.21
C GLN A 55 -9.82 18.00 11.32
N ASP A 56 -10.79 17.49 12.07
CA ASP A 56 -12.01 18.20 12.41
C ASP A 56 -11.93 18.68 13.88
N PRO A 57 -12.01 20.00 14.15
CA PRO A 57 -11.89 20.53 15.51
C PRO A 57 -12.92 19.98 16.51
N ASN A 58 -14.08 19.54 16.01
CA ASN A 58 -15.18 19.01 16.82
C ASN A 58 -15.10 17.49 17.02
N GLN A 59 -14.14 16.80 16.38
CA GLN A 59 -14.01 15.37 16.49
C GLN A 59 -13.15 15.00 17.70
N ARG A 60 -13.69 14.09 18.53
CA ARG A 60 -12.93 13.50 19.63
C ARG A 60 -11.85 12.56 19.07
N LEU A 61 -10.62 12.73 19.54
CA LEU A 61 -9.53 11.83 19.24
C LEU A 61 -9.80 10.45 19.86
N TRP A 62 -9.78 9.41 19.02
CA TRP A 62 -10.03 8.04 19.44
C TRP A 62 -9.05 7.09 18.76
N ILE A 63 -8.04 6.62 19.52
CA ILE A 63 -6.98 5.79 18.94
C ILE A 63 -7.41 4.34 18.76
N MET A 64 -7.15 3.80 17.57
CA MET A 64 -7.40 2.42 17.15
C MET A 64 -6.07 1.67 16.91
N PRO A 65 -6.06 0.31 16.91
CA PRO A 65 -4.84 -0.47 16.71
C PRO A 65 -4.04 -0.10 15.45
N HIS A 66 -4.72 0.19 14.34
CA HIS A 66 -4.03 0.54 13.10
C HIS A 66 -3.30 1.90 13.19
N HIS A 67 -3.77 2.86 14.01
CA HIS A 67 -3.05 4.10 14.25
C HIS A 67 -1.71 3.83 14.93
N ILE A 68 -1.67 2.93 15.92
CA ILE A 68 -0.44 2.51 16.59
C ILE A 68 0.56 1.92 15.59
N ARG A 69 0.10 1.00 14.73
CA ARG A 69 0.95 0.38 13.70
C ARG A 69 1.56 1.43 12.77
N THR A 70 0.73 2.36 12.28
CA THR A 70 1.18 3.41 11.36
C THR A 70 2.16 4.38 12.03
N LEU A 71 1.85 4.88 13.22
CA LEU A 71 2.68 5.85 13.94
C LEU A 71 3.98 5.23 14.43
N ARG A 72 3.95 4.00 14.93
CA ARG A 72 5.15 3.25 15.31
C ARG A 72 6.06 3.03 14.10
N SER A 73 5.49 2.65 12.95
CA SER A 73 6.25 2.53 11.71
C SER A 73 6.90 3.85 11.33
N LYS A 74 6.15 4.97 11.40
CA LYS A 74 6.67 6.32 11.13
C LYS A 74 7.83 6.70 12.05
N ILE A 75 7.72 6.46 13.36
CA ILE A 75 8.79 6.73 14.33
C ILE A 75 10.07 5.94 13.98
N ARG A 76 9.92 4.66 13.64
CA ARG A 76 11.05 3.79 13.27
C ARG A 76 11.69 4.19 11.95
N SER A 77 10.87 4.55 10.96
CA SER A 77 11.36 5.03 9.66
C SER A 77 12.09 6.36 9.76
N ALA A 78 11.65 7.27 10.62
CA ALA A 78 12.33 8.55 10.85
C ALA A 78 13.78 8.35 11.35
N ARG A 79 14.04 7.30 12.15
CA ARG A 79 15.41 6.96 12.58
C ARG A 79 16.29 6.41 11.44
N LEU A 80 15.66 5.87 10.40
CA LEU A 80 16.34 5.26 9.25
C LEU A 80 16.47 6.22 8.05
N GLU A 81 15.92 7.43 8.13
CA GLU A 81 15.85 8.36 6.98
C GLU A 81 17.23 8.65 6.36
N ASN A 82 18.27 8.75 7.19
CA ASN A 82 19.65 8.99 6.77
C ASN A 82 20.55 7.74 6.92
N PHE A 83 19.95 6.55 7.01
CA PHE A 83 20.73 5.33 7.19
C PHE A 83 21.46 4.96 5.89
N HIS A 84 22.79 4.87 5.99
CA HIS A 84 23.64 4.21 5.02
C HIS A 84 24.29 3.01 5.68
N TYR A 85 24.33 1.90 4.97
CA TYR A 85 24.99 0.70 5.46
C TYR A 85 26.50 0.89 5.43
N GLU A 86 27.14 0.68 6.58
CA GLU A 86 28.59 0.64 6.74
C GLU A 86 29.01 -0.82 6.95
N GLY A 87 29.55 -1.45 5.90
CA GLY A 87 29.95 -2.85 5.89
C GLY A 87 31.41 -3.04 5.51
N ASN A 88 31.87 -4.29 5.54
CA ASN A 88 33.21 -4.66 5.10
C ASN A 88 33.21 -4.79 3.57
N PRO A 89 34.15 -4.18 2.83
CA PRO A 89 34.27 -4.37 1.37
C PRO A 89 34.41 -5.84 0.93
N ASP A 90 34.95 -6.71 1.79
CA ASP A 90 35.22 -8.12 1.45
C ASP A 90 34.09 -9.08 1.87
N GLU A 91 32.91 -8.57 2.24
CA GLU A 91 31.82 -9.42 2.73
C GLU A 91 31.07 -10.16 1.62
N THR A 92 30.63 -11.37 1.93
CA THR A 92 29.75 -12.12 1.03
C THR A 92 28.34 -11.53 1.00
N PRO A 93 27.53 -11.78 -0.06
CA PRO A 93 26.15 -11.29 -0.12
C PRO A 93 25.26 -11.74 1.05
N ALA A 94 25.49 -12.95 1.58
CA ALA A 94 24.73 -13.47 2.72
C ALA A 94 25.08 -12.74 4.03
N GLU A 95 26.36 -12.41 4.22
CA GLU A 95 26.84 -11.62 5.36
C GLU A 95 26.34 -10.18 5.28
N TYR A 96 26.41 -9.56 4.08
CA TYR A 96 25.83 -8.24 3.82
C TYR A 96 24.37 -8.18 4.25
N LEU A 97 23.51 -9.09 3.77
CA LEU A 97 22.08 -9.07 4.10
C LEU A 97 21.82 -9.25 5.60
N THR A 98 22.60 -10.10 6.26
CA THR A 98 22.46 -10.36 7.69
C THR A 98 22.85 -9.14 8.51
N ARG A 99 24.00 -8.54 8.21
CA ARG A 99 24.49 -7.32 8.88
C ARG A 99 23.60 -6.12 8.59
N TYR A 100 23.18 -5.94 7.34
CA TYR A 100 22.26 -4.89 6.93
C TYR A 100 20.97 -4.94 7.76
N ARG A 101 20.32 -6.11 7.83
CA ARG A 101 19.11 -6.30 8.65
C ARG A 101 19.37 -6.03 10.13
N GLY A 102 20.54 -6.45 10.63
CA GLY A 102 20.97 -6.20 12.01
C GLY A 102 21.10 -4.71 12.32
N GLN A 103 21.82 -3.95 11.47
CA GLN A 103 22.00 -2.51 11.62
C GLN A 103 20.67 -1.75 11.53
N VAL A 104 19.85 -2.06 10.50
CA VAL A 104 18.51 -1.49 10.34
C VAL A 104 17.67 -1.72 11.59
N GLN A 105 17.65 -2.95 12.12
CA GLN A 105 16.87 -3.27 13.32
C GLN A 105 17.40 -2.55 14.57
N ALA A 106 18.72 -2.45 14.73
CA ALA A 106 19.34 -1.78 15.86
C ALA A 106 19.06 -0.26 15.88
N ILE A 107 19.13 0.39 14.72
CA ILE A 107 18.81 1.82 14.57
C ILE A 107 17.31 2.06 14.69
N ALA A 108 16.49 1.26 14.00
CA ALA A 108 15.04 1.39 14.04
C ALA A 108 14.48 1.20 15.46
N SER A 109 15.06 0.32 16.27
CA SER A 109 14.69 0.13 17.68
C SER A 109 15.26 1.18 18.63
N GLY A 110 16.11 2.08 18.16
CA GLY A 110 16.76 3.11 19.00
C GLY A 110 17.84 2.57 19.93
N ARG A 111 18.27 1.30 19.78
CA ARG A 111 19.41 0.74 20.55
C ARG A 111 20.74 1.39 20.15
N ILE A 112 20.85 1.74 18.88
CA ILE A 112 21.97 2.50 18.32
C ILE A 112 21.40 3.85 17.89
N PRO A 113 22.06 4.98 18.21
CA PRO A 113 21.61 6.29 17.75
C PRO A 113 21.57 6.33 16.21
N ALA A 114 20.59 7.04 15.66
CA ALA A 114 20.57 7.30 14.23
C ALA A 114 21.85 8.05 13.84
N PRO A 115 22.46 7.74 12.68
CA PRO A 115 23.65 8.43 12.23
C PRO A 115 23.35 9.91 12.00
N THR A 116 23.95 10.79 12.81
CA THR A 116 23.75 12.26 12.77
C THR A 116 24.78 12.98 11.90
N ASN A 117 25.84 12.29 11.48
CA ASN A 117 27.06 12.93 10.95
C ASN A 117 27.06 13.16 9.44
N ARG A 118 25.90 13.14 8.77
CA ARG A 118 25.82 13.45 7.33
C ARG A 118 24.81 14.55 7.06
N PRO A 119 25.16 15.55 6.21
CA PRO A 119 24.33 16.72 5.99
C PRO A 119 22.98 16.29 5.42
N MET A 120 21.93 16.62 6.15
CA MET A 120 20.55 16.56 5.67
C MET A 120 20.47 17.52 4.47
N LEU A 121 20.16 17.01 3.29
CA LEU A 121 19.85 17.86 2.14
C LEU A 121 18.45 18.43 2.36
N ASP A 122 18.38 19.55 3.09
CA ASP A 122 17.13 20.26 3.32
C ASP A 122 16.75 21.11 2.10
N GLY A 123 15.50 20.98 1.69
CA GLY A 123 14.89 21.80 0.66
C GLY A 123 14.95 21.21 -0.76
N PRO A 124 14.25 21.84 -1.71
CA PRO A 124 14.29 21.43 -3.11
C PRO A 124 15.70 21.59 -3.69
N PRO A 125 16.07 20.82 -4.74
CA PRO A 125 17.36 21.00 -5.39
C PRO A 125 17.54 22.47 -5.81
N HIS A 126 18.73 23.01 -5.56
CA HIS A 126 19.07 24.39 -5.92
C HIS A 126 18.67 24.68 -7.38
N ARG A 127 18.15 25.87 -7.69
CA ARG A 127 17.58 26.22 -9.01
C ARG A 127 18.52 25.86 -10.17
N ALA A 128 19.83 26.03 -9.97
CA ALA A 128 20.85 25.65 -10.96
C ALA A 128 20.89 24.13 -11.21
N VAL A 129 20.77 23.31 -10.17
CA VAL A 129 20.69 21.83 -10.26
C VAL A 129 19.37 21.41 -10.88
N ALA A 130 18.26 22.04 -10.50
CA ALA A 130 16.95 21.80 -11.12
C ALA A 130 16.96 22.14 -12.63
N GLN A 131 17.61 23.23 -13.01
CA GLN A 131 17.81 23.63 -14.41
C GLN A 131 18.73 22.65 -15.16
N LEU A 132 19.81 22.19 -14.53
CA LEU A 132 20.69 21.17 -15.09
C LEU A 132 19.95 19.85 -15.32
N LEU A 133 19.17 19.38 -14.35
CA LEU A 133 18.34 18.18 -14.47
C LEU A 133 17.29 18.31 -15.59
N SER A 134 16.70 19.50 -15.74
CA SER A 134 15.79 19.79 -16.84
C SER A 134 16.49 19.84 -18.21
N GLY A 135 17.80 20.11 -18.25
CA GLY A 135 18.61 20.17 -19.46
C GLY A 135 19.37 18.87 -19.80
N THR A 136 19.58 17.97 -18.84
CA THR A 136 20.26 16.68 -19.02
C THR A 136 19.33 15.56 -19.51
N ALA A 137 18.03 15.82 -19.61
CA ALA A 137 17.15 15.03 -20.46
C ALA A 137 17.41 15.37 -21.94
N ARG A 138 18.66 15.22 -22.39
CA ARG A 138 18.92 15.11 -23.83
C ARG A 138 18.60 13.68 -24.24
N PRO A 139 17.73 13.46 -25.24
CA PRO A 139 17.77 12.17 -25.93
C PRO A 139 19.20 11.98 -26.42
N ALA A 140 19.74 10.77 -26.25
CA ALA A 140 21.04 10.44 -26.80
C ALA A 140 20.92 10.52 -28.32
N ASP A 141 21.43 11.60 -28.92
CA ASP A 141 21.49 11.79 -30.38
C ASP A 141 22.93 11.57 -30.89
N GLY A 142 23.62 10.57 -30.35
CA GLY A 142 24.94 10.13 -30.81
C GLY A 142 24.83 8.98 -31.83
N PRO A 143 25.86 8.71 -32.65
CA PRO A 143 25.85 7.59 -33.59
C PRO A 143 25.79 6.20 -32.92
N ASP A 144 26.11 6.12 -31.62
CA ASP A 144 25.88 4.95 -30.73
C ASP A 144 24.62 5.09 -29.87
N ALA A 145 23.73 6.03 -30.18
CA ALA A 145 22.41 6.07 -29.59
C ALA A 145 21.72 4.73 -29.89
N PRO A 146 21.25 3.99 -28.86
CA PRO A 146 20.32 2.90 -29.14
C PRO A 146 19.17 3.52 -29.91
N THR A 147 18.98 3.07 -31.15
CA THR A 147 17.93 3.57 -32.03
C THR A 147 16.65 3.72 -31.22
N PRO A 148 16.02 4.92 -31.20
CA PRO A 148 14.83 5.12 -30.41
C PRO A 148 13.78 4.16 -30.95
N ARG A 149 13.55 3.07 -30.20
CA ARG A 149 12.42 2.20 -30.48
C ARG A 149 11.19 3.09 -30.40
N PRO A 150 10.31 3.09 -31.42
CA PRO A 150 9.08 3.86 -31.36
C PRO A 150 8.37 3.49 -30.05
N ALA A 151 7.95 4.50 -29.29
CA ALA A 151 7.26 4.37 -28.01
C ALA A 151 5.81 3.85 -28.18
N THR A 152 5.62 2.84 -29.03
CA THR A 152 4.34 2.23 -29.38
C THR A 152 4.47 0.75 -29.74
N GLU A 153 5.12 -0.07 -28.90
CA GLU A 153 5.07 -1.53 -29.14
C GLU A 153 4.70 -2.39 -27.93
N ARG A 154 4.61 -1.83 -26.72
CA ARG A 154 3.98 -2.56 -25.61
C ARG A 154 2.68 -1.88 -25.19
N PRO A 155 1.52 -2.35 -25.67
CA PRO A 155 0.26 -1.96 -25.08
C PRO A 155 0.32 -2.20 -23.55
N PRO A 156 -0.31 -1.32 -22.74
CA PRO A 156 -0.32 -1.47 -21.29
C PRO A 156 -0.78 -2.87 -20.92
N THR A 157 -0.02 -3.54 -20.04
CA THR A 157 -0.24 -4.93 -19.68
C THR A 157 -1.61 -5.09 -19.00
N GLY A 158 -2.41 -6.06 -19.44
CA GLY A 158 -3.74 -6.33 -18.89
C GLY A 158 -4.91 -5.68 -19.66
N PRO A 159 -6.09 -5.51 -19.04
CA PRO A 159 -7.33 -5.21 -19.75
C PRO A 159 -7.37 -3.85 -20.45
N LEU A 160 -6.46 -2.94 -20.13
CA LEU A 160 -6.37 -1.63 -20.79
C LEU A 160 -5.53 -1.66 -22.06
N GLY A 161 -4.84 -2.77 -22.35
CA GLY A 161 -4.02 -2.97 -23.55
C GLY A 161 -4.81 -3.18 -24.84
N VAL A 162 -6.13 -3.40 -24.74
CA VAL A 162 -7.04 -3.62 -25.88
C VAL A 162 -8.17 -2.59 -25.88
N ILE A 163 -8.76 -2.34 -27.04
CA ILE A 163 -9.98 -1.53 -27.18
C ILE A 163 -11.16 -2.31 -26.55
N CYS A 164 -12.02 -1.62 -25.81
CA CYS A 164 -13.20 -2.27 -25.21
C CYS A 164 -14.25 -2.61 -26.29
N PRO A 165 -14.67 -3.88 -26.43
CA PRO A 165 -15.73 -4.24 -27.38
C PRO A 165 -17.08 -3.61 -27.03
N ASP A 166 -17.42 -3.55 -25.74
CA ASP A 166 -18.76 -3.08 -25.30
C ASP A 166 -18.98 -1.55 -25.37
N CYS A 167 -17.93 -0.74 -25.20
CA CYS A 167 -18.07 0.72 -25.09
C CYS A 167 -17.08 1.51 -25.94
N ALA A 168 -16.32 0.83 -26.81
CA ALA A 168 -15.30 1.40 -27.70
C ALA A 168 -14.22 2.25 -26.99
N ALA A 169 -14.03 2.08 -25.67
CA ALA A 169 -13.01 2.82 -24.94
C ALA A 169 -11.61 2.49 -25.48
N PRO A 170 -10.79 3.51 -25.83
CA PRO A 170 -9.48 3.30 -26.46
C PRO A 170 -8.46 2.69 -25.48
N ILE A 171 -7.36 2.18 -26.03
CA ILE A 171 -6.23 1.61 -25.29
C ILE A 171 -5.75 2.63 -24.25
N GLY A 172 -5.53 2.17 -23.02
CA GLY A 172 -5.08 3.00 -21.88
C GLY A 172 -6.16 3.86 -21.21
N ARG A 173 -7.41 3.92 -21.72
CA ARG A 173 -8.51 4.66 -21.09
C ARG A 173 -9.47 3.75 -20.34
N PRO A 174 -10.00 4.13 -19.17
CA PRO A 174 -11.01 3.34 -18.47
C PRO A 174 -12.31 3.21 -19.28
N CYS A 175 -13.05 2.14 -19.06
CA CYS A 175 -14.38 1.97 -19.66
C CYS A 175 -15.34 3.06 -19.17
N LYS A 176 -16.29 3.45 -20.03
CA LYS A 176 -17.40 4.33 -19.67
C LYS A 176 -18.62 3.46 -19.38
N SER A 177 -19.33 3.72 -18.28
CA SER A 177 -20.63 3.08 -18.03
C SER A 177 -21.75 4.03 -18.43
N ALA A 178 -22.94 3.50 -18.71
CA ALA A 178 -24.11 4.30 -19.10
C ALA A 178 -24.49 5.37 -18.04
N TRP A 179 -24.09 5.18 -16.78
CA TRP A 179 -24.48 6.03 -15.64
C TRP A 179 -23.32 6.76 -14.97
N ARG A 180 -22.06 6.49 -15.33
CA ARG A 180 -20.87 7.17 -14.77
C ARG A 180 -19.87 7.50 -15.87
N HIS A 181 -19.29 8.69 -15.79
CA HIS A 181 -18.22 9.13 -16.70
C HIS A 181 -16.99 8.22 -16.70
N LYS A 182 -16.79 7.41 -15.64
CA LYS A 182 -15.73 6.38 -15.53
C LYS A 182 -16.28 5.15 -14.79
N ALA A 183 -16.13 3.97 -15.38
CA ALA A 183 -16.41 2.70 -14.70
C ALA A 183 -15.30 2.37 -13.70
N ARG A 184 -15.66 1.84 -12.53
CA ARG A 184 -14.69 1.41 -11.50
C ARG A 184 -13.88 0.18 -11.92
N ALA A 185 -14.43 -0.65 -12.80
CA ALA A 185 -13.78 -1.84 -13.35
C ALA A 185 -13.98 -1.89 -14.88
N PRO A 186 -13.01 -2.45 -15.64
CA PRO A 186 -13.19 -2.70 -17.07
C PRO A 186 -14.37 -3.66 -17.32
N HIS A 187 -15.09 -3.45 -18.42
CA HIS A 187 -16.19 -4.35 -18.79
C HIS A 187 -15.70 -5.79 -18.99
N PRO A 188 -16.54 -6.81 -18.68
CA PRO A 188 -16.19 -8.21 -18.86
C PRO A 188 -15.70 -8.55 -20.27
N ALA A 189 -16.26 -7.95 -21.33
CA ALA A 189 -15.81 -8.19 -22.70
C ALA A 189 -14.39 -7.66 -22.94
N ARG A 190 -14.00 -6.55 -22.31
CA ARG A 190 -12.63 -6.03 -22.43
C ARG A 190 -11.60 -6.91 -21.74
N ARG A 191 -11.96 -7.49 -20.59
CA ARG A 191 -11.11 -8.45 -19.88
C ARG A 191 -10.90 -9.73 -20.70
N ARG A 192 -11.97 -10.27 -21.30
CA ARG A 192 -11.91 -11.43 -22.21
C ARG A 192 -11.05 -11.15 -23.44
N ALA A 193 -11.26 -10.00 -24.10
CA ALA A 193 -10.47 -9.59 -25.26
C ALA A 193 -8.97 -9.44 -24.93
N ALA A 194 -8.64 -8.95 -23.73
CA ALA A 194 -7.24 -8.85 -23.28
C ALA A 194 -6.61 -10.20 -22.90
N ALA A 195 -7.43 -11.20 -22.54
CA ALA A 195 -7.00 -12.57 -22.27
C ALA A 195 -6.84 -13.41 -23.54
N GLY A 196 -7.22 -12.88 -24.72
CA GLY A 196 -7.22 -13.61 -25.98
C GLY A 196 -8.41 -14.56 -26.16
N ASP A 197 -9.41 -14.49 -25.28
CA ASP A 197 -10.63 -15.31 -25.42
C ASP A 197 -11.45 -14.83 -26.62
N PRO A 198 -12.02 -15.76 -27.42
CA PRO A 198 -12.91 -15.38 -28.51
C PRO A 198 -14.07 -14.55 -27.98
N ILE A 199 -14.35 -13.42 -28.65
CA ILE A 199 -15.48 -12.54 -28.34
C ILE A 199 -16.76 -13.31 -28.68
N ARG A 200 -17.24 -14.12 -27.74
CA ARG A 200 -18.64 -14.54 -27.73
C ARG A 200 -19.46 -13.32 -27.34
N LEU A 201 -20.06 -12.69 -28.33
CA LEU A 201 -21.28 -11.93 -28.13
C LEU A 201 -22.28 -12.94 -27.58
N ASP A 202 -22.62 -12.79 -26.31
CA ASP A 202 -23.61 -13.65 -25.69
C ASP A 202 -24.94 -13.33 -26.38
N ASN A 203 -25.40 -14.21 -27.27
CA ASN A 203 -26.76 -14.15 -27.82
C ASN A 203 -27.74 -14.31 -26.66
N ASP A 204 -28.92 -13.70 -26.75
CA ASP A 204 -29.93 -13.69 -25.67
C ASP A 204 -30.25 -15.10 -25.14
N ASP A 205 -30.20 -16.13 -26.00
CA ASP A 205 -30.40 -17.54 -25.62
C ASP A 205 -29.36 -18.05 -24.60
N THR A 206 -28.11 -17.60 -24.73
CA THR A 206 -27.02 -17.99 -23.80
C THR A 206 -27.14 -17.31 -22.45
N VAL A 207 -27.65 -16.08 -22.42
CA VAL A 207 -27.96 -15.34 -21.19
C VAL A 207 -29.13 -15.99 -20.47
N THR A 208 -30.15 -16.41 -21.23
CA THR A 208 -31.36 -17.06 -20.71
C THR A 208 -31.03 -18.45 -20.15
N ALA A 209 -30.18 -19.23 -20.84
CA ALA A 209 -29.70 -20.53 -20.36
C ALA A 209 -28.88 -20.40 -19.05
N ARG A 210 -28.00 -19.39 -18.95
CA ARG A 210 -27.26 -19.14 -17.69
C ARG A 210 -28.17 -18.74 -16.54
N ARG A 211 -29.18 -17.91 -16.79
CA ARG A 211 -30.19 -17.54 -15.77
C ARG A 211 -30.94 -18.78 -15.29
N TYR A 212 -31.36 -19.64 -16.21
CA TYR A 212 -32.07 -20.88 -15.90
C TYR A 212 -31.21 -21.84 -15.05
N LEU A 213 -29.94 -22.04 -15.40
CA LEU A 213 -29.01 -22.89 -14.64
C LEU A 213 -28.70 -22.31 -13.25
N ALA A 214 -28.56 -20.99 -13.14
CA ALA A 214 -28.35 -20.33 -11.85
C ALA A 214 -29.57 -20.45 -10.94
N THR A 215 -30.79 -20.34 -11.48
CA THR A 215 -32.03 -20.58 -10.71
C THR A 215 -32.17 -22.03 -10.27
N GLN A 216 -31.79 -23.01 -11.10
CA GLN A 216 -31.79 -24.42 -10.71
C GLN A 216 -30.76 -24.72 -9.60
N HIS A 217 -29.58 -24.11 -9.68
CA HIS A 217 -28.55 -24.27 -8.66
C HIS A 217 -29.00 -23.71 -7.31
N LEU A 218 -29.59 -22.51 -7.29
CA LEU A 218 -30.15 -21.90 -6.07
C LEU A 218 -31.32 -22.72 -5.50
N ALA A 219 -32.15 -23.31 -6.35
CA ALA A 219 -33.24 -24.18 -5.90
C ALA A 219 -32.71 -25.47 -5.24
N ARG A 220 -31.59 -26.02 -5.72
CA ARG A 220 -30.92 -27.17 -5.08
C ARG A 220 -30.30 -26.80 -3.74
N THR A 221 -29.56 -25.70 -3.66
CA THR A 221 -28.91 -25.28 -2.41
C THR A 221 -29.91 -24.92 -1.32
N ASN A 222 -31.11 -24.45 -1.69
CA ASN A 222 -32.16 -24.11 -0.73
C ASN A 222 -33.05 -25.31 -0.36
N GLY A 223 -32.97 -26.43 -1.07
CA GLY A 223 -33.71 -27.66 -0.76
C GLY A 223 -32.97 -28.61 0.18
N ASP A 224 -31.64 -28.45 0.31
CA ASP A 224 -30.81 -29.26 1.20
C ASP A 224 -30.75 -28.73 2.66
N ASP A 225 -31.47 -27.64 2.96
CA ASP A 225 -31.56 -26.97 4.28
C ASP A 225 -32.89 -27.23 5.03
N GLN A 226 -33.67 -28.26 4.65
CA GLN A 226 -34.86 -28.76 5.38
C GLN A 226 -34.70 -30.22 5.81
#